data_AF-A0A8J7BME7-F1
#
_entry.id   AF-A0A8J7BME7-F1
#
_cell.length_a   1.000
_cell.length_b   1.000
_cell.length_c   1.000
_cell.angle_alpha   90.00
_cell.angle_beta   90.00
_cell.angle_gamma   90.00
#
_symmetry.space_group_name_H-M   'P 1'
#
loop_
_entity.id
_entity.type
_entity.pdbx_description
1 polymer ?
#
loop_
_entity_poly.entity_id
_entity_poly.type
_entity_poly.pdbx_seq_one_letter_code
_entity_poly.pdbx_strand_id
1 'polypeptide(L)'
;MISLSQLSLLPKTSGIYLVLHQDGTVLYVGQSKNLYQRWNGGHHKLAQLVANYGNDIYIHWVEVPEWLLNRAESAAFDSYKPVLNLKSPPIV
;
A
#
# COMPACT_ATOMS: atom_id res chain seq x y z
N MET A 1 9.39 -7.26 0.29
CA MET A 1 7.95 -7.60 0.36
C MET A 1 7.72 -8.44 1.61
N ILE A 2 6.56 -8.32 2.24
CA ILE A 2 6.19 -9.06 3.45
C ILE A 2 4.76 -9.57 3.34
N SER A 3 4.40 -10.62 4.07
CA SER A 3 3.00 -11.03 4.23
C SER A 3 2.31 -10.22 5.35
N LEU A 4 0.99 -10.39 5.48
CA LEU A 4 0.21 -9.76 6.56
C LEU A 4 0.57 -10.23 7.98
N SER A 5 1.15 -11.43 8.14
CA SER A 5 1.62 -11.87 9.46
C SER A 5 2.88 -11.14 9.92
N GLN A 6 3.51 -10.36 9.03
CA GLN A 6 4.80 -9.71 9.24
C GLN A 6 4.70 -8.18 9.28
N LEU A 7 3.51 -7.60 9.44
CA LEU A 7 3.29 -6.13 9.47
C LEU A 7 4.14 -5.39 10.51
N SER A 8 4.60 -6.08 11.55
CA SER A 8 5.51 -5.52 12.56
C SER A 8 6.91 -5.21 12.02
N LEU A 9 7.30 -5.78 10.88
CA LEU A 9 8.59 -5.55 10.21
C LEU A 9 8.60 -4.32 9.32
N LEU A 10 7.46 -3.64 9.12
CA LEU A 10 7.40 -2.43 8.32
C LEU A 10 8.26 -1.32 8.94
N PRO A 11 8.97 -0.53 8.12
CA PRO A 11 9.77 0.57 8.63
C PRO A 11 8.90 1.72 9.13
N LYS A 12 9.45 2.47 10.09
CA LYS A 12 8.87 3.73 10.59
C LYS A 12 9.27 4.92 9.71
N THR A 13 9.06 4.77 8.39
CA THR A 13 9.46 5.74 7.36
C THR A 13 8.25 6.14 6.51
N SER A 14 8.39 7.24 5.77
CA SER A 14 7.43 7.67 4.76
C SER A 14 7.65 6.92 3.45
N GLY A 15 6.57 6.62 2.74
CA GLY A 15 6.68 5.89 1.49
C GLY A 15 5.36 5.55 0.82
N ILE A 16 5.49 4.92 -0.35
CA ILE A 16 4.40 4.33 -1.10
C ILE A 16 4.40 2.83 -0.83
N TYR A 17 3.24 2.28 -0.51
CA TYR A 17 3.03 0.85 -0.38
C TYR A 17 2.11 0.32 -1.48
N LEU A 18 2.42 -0.89 -1.92
CA LEU A 18 1.66 -1.70 -2.86
C LEU A 18 1.16 -2.94 -2.13
N VAL A 19 -0.13 -3.23 -2.27
CA VAL A 19 -0.70 -4.52 -1.90
C VAL A 19 -0.78 -5.34 -3.17
N LEU A 20 -0.12 -6.49 -3.15
CA LEU A 20 0.04 -7.40 -4.27
C LEU A 20 -0.69 -8.70 -3.97
N HIS A 21 -1.33 -9.28 -4.97
CA HIS A 21 -1.74 -10.68 -4.93
C HIS A 21 -0.57 -11.59 -5.33
N GLN A 22 -0.63 -12.88 -5.01
CA GLN A 22 0.41 -13.86 -5.33
C GLN A 22 0.72 -13.97 -6.84
N ASP A 23 -0.26 -13.70 -7.70
CA ASP A 23 -0.08 -13.67 -9.17
C ASP A 23 0.64 -12.41 -9.70
N GLY A 24 1.03 -11.48 -8.81
CA GLY A 24 1.70 -10.23 -9.15
C GLY A 24 0.75 -9.06 -9.44
N THR A 25 -0.57 -9.27 -9.38
CA THR A 25 -1.56 -8.20 -9.54
C THR A 25 -1.45 -7.19 -8.41
N VAL A 26 -1.34 -5.91 -8.75
CA VAL A 26 -1.42 -4.83 -7.75
C VAL A 26 -2.88 -4.60 -7.41
N LEU A 27 -3.26 -4.96 -6.18
CA LEU A 27 -4.61 -4.80 -5.67
C LEU A 27 -4.86 -3.38 -5.19
N TYR A 28 -3.88 -2.78 -4.51
CA TYR A 28 -4.04 -1.47 -3.88
C TYR A 28 -2.72 -0.70 -3.82
N VAL A 29 -2.79 0.61 -4.01
CA VAL A 29 -1.67 1.53 -3.81
C VAL A 29 -2.06 2.58 -2.80
N GLY A 30 -1.16 2.91 -1.88
CA GLY A 30 -1.35 4.07 -1.02
C GLY A 30 -0.05 4.66 -0.52
N GLN A 31 -0.13 5.89 0.00
CA GLN A 31 0.98 6.53 0.71
C GLN A 31 0.84 6.48 2.24
N SER A 32 1.96 6.68 2.94
CA SER A 32 1.95 7.05 4.36
C SER A 32 3.20 7.85 4.73
N LYS A 33 3.09 8.71 5.74
CA LYS A 33 4.23 9.31 6.43
C LYS A 33 4.94 8.33 7.38
N ASN A 34 4.23 7.26 7.77
CA ASN A 34 4.75 6.20 8.62
C ASN A 34 4.09 4.87 8.23
N LEU A 35 4.82 4.02 7.51
CA LEU A 35 4.31 2.74 7.01
C LEU A 35 3.93 1.80 8.16
N TYR A 36 4.79 1.67 9.18
CA TYR A 36 4.52 0.86 10.37
C TYR A 36 3.21 1.26 11.06
N GLN A 37 3.03 2.54 11.36
CA GLN A 37 1.82 3.03 12.05
C GLN A 37 0.57 2.88 11.20
N ARG A 38 0.67 3.10 9.88
CA ARG A 38 -0.48 2.97 8.96
C ARG A 38 -1.07 1.57 8.95
N TRP A 39 -0.22 0.55 9.04
CA TRP A 39 -0.64 -0.85 8.98
C TRP A 39 -0.97 -1.44 10.34
N ASN A 40 -0.25 -1.07 11.41
CA ASN A 40 -0.52 -1.55 12.76
C ASN A 40 -1.62 -0.74 13.50
N GLY A 41 -1.97 0.45 13.02
CA GLY A 41 -2.94 1.36 13.65
C GLY A 41 -4.38 1.25 13.16
N GLY A 42 -4.76 0.15 12.48
CA GLY A 42 -6.13 -0.06 12.00
C GLY A 42 -6.34 0.35 10.54
N HIS A 43 -5.60 -0.26 9.61
CA HIS A 43 -5.76 -0.02 8.18
C HIS A 43 -7.16 -0.44 7.70
N HIS A 44 -8.04 0.52 7.41
CA HIS A 44 -9.45 0.27 7.11
C HIS A 44 -9.73 -0.64 5.91
N LYS A 45 -8.79 -0.76 4.95
CA LYS A 45 -8.92 -1.71 3.83
C LYS A 45 -8.42 -3.12 4.13
N LEU A 46 -7.73 -3.35 5.25
CA LEU A 46 -7.12 -4.64 5.55
C LEU A 46 -8.17 -5.73 5.69
N ALA A 47 -9.27 -5.45 6.39
CA ALA A 47 -10.39 -6.39 6.52
C ALA A 47 -10.99 -6.77 5.16
N GLN A 48 -11.17 -5.80 4.25
CA GLN A 48 -11.67 -6.04 2.90
C GLN A 48 -10.68 -6.89 2.06
N LEU A 49 -9.38 -6.59 2.17
CA LEU A 49 -8.33 -7.32 1.47
C LEU A 49 -8.27 -8.79 1.92
N VAL A 50 -8.30 -9.03 3.23
CA VAL A 50 -8.32 -10.38 3.80
C VAL A 50 -9.60 -11.13 3.43
N ALA A 51 -10.75 -10.46 3.46
CA ALA A 51 -12.02 -11.09 3.09
C ALA A 51 -12.06 -11.52 1.61
N ASN A 52 -11.43 -10.77 0.71
CA ASN A 52 -11.49 -11.03 -0.72
C ASN A 52 -10.35 -11.93 -1.23
N TYR A 53 -9.17 -11.88 -0.61
CA TYR A 53 -7.94 -12.53 -1.11
C TYR A 53 -7.22 -13.40 -0.07
N GLY A 54 -7.73 -13.48 1.16
CA GLY A 54 -7.16 -14.32 2.21
C GLY A 54 -5.71 -13.97 2.55
N ASN A 55 -4.86 -15.00 2.55
CA ASN A 55 -3.44 -14.89 2.91
C ASN A 55 -2.51 -14.73 1.69
N ASP A 56 -3.07 -14.71 0.47
CA ASP A 56 -2.30 -14.67 -0.78
C ASP A 56 -1.91 -13.24 -1.17
N ILE A 57 -1.76 -12.38 -0.16
CA ILE A 57 -1.46 -10.97 -0.32
C ILE A 57 -0.17 -10.56 0.39
N TYR A 58 0.57 -9.70 -0.29
CA TYR A 58 1.87 -9.21 0.12
C TYR A 58 1.92 -7.70 0.07
N ILE A 59 2.70 -7.11 0.97
CA ILE A 59 2.96 -5.68 0.99
C ILE A 59 4.39 -5.45 0.51
N HIS A 60 4.50 -4.65 -0.54
CA HIS A 60 5.75 -4.07 -1.01
C HIS A 60 5.74 -2.57 -0.75
N TRP A 61 6.91 -1.96 -0.56
CA TRP A 61 6.98 -0.52 -0.36
C TRP A 61 8.28 0.06 -0.90
N VAL A 62 8.24 1.37 -1.17
CA VAL A 62 9.40 2.18 -1.51
C VAL A 62 9.39 3.41 -0.59
N GLU A 63 10.54 3.71 0.00
CA GLU A 63 10.70 4.91 0.81
C GLU A 63 10.67 6.15 -0.08
N VAL A 64 9.87 7.13 0.31
CA VAL A 64 9.69 8.37 -0.43
C VAL A 64 9.61 9.51 0.59
N PRO A 65 10.35 10.60 0.40
CA PRO A 65 10.24 11.78 1.27
C PRO A 65 8.81 12.31 1.34
N GLU A 66 8.39 12.79 2.50
CA GLU A 66 7.00 13.23 2.73
C GLU A 66 6.48 14.24 1.68
N TRP A 67 7.34 15.15 1.24
CA TRP A 67 7.00 16.19 0.26
C TRP A 67 6.76 15.65 -1.17
N LEU A 68 7.13 14.40 -1.45
CA LEU A 68 6.90 13.74 -2.74
C LEU A 68 5.73 12.74 -2.72
N LEU A 69 5.14 12.47 -1.56
CA LEU A 69 4.21 11.34 -1.44
C LEU A 69 2.99 11.43 -2.36
N ASN A 70 2.35 12.60 -2.50
CA ASN A 70 1.20 12.76 -3.39
C ASN A 70 1.58 12.46 -4.85
N ARG A 71 2.70 13.01 -5.30
CA ARG A 71 3.21 12.81 -6.66
C ARG A 71 3.59 11.35 -6.91
N ALA A 72 4.25 10.72 -5.95
CA ALA A 72 4.66 9.32 -6.03
C ALA A 72 3.46 8.37 -6.00
N GLU A 73 2.44 8.66 -5.19
CA GLU A 73 1.20 7.87 -5.14
C GLU A 73 0.44 7.97 -6.46
N SER A 74 0.32 9.16 -7.05
CA SER A 74 -0.30 9.35 -8.36
C SER A 74 0.45 8.58 -9.45
N ALA A 75 1.79 8.69 -9.48
CA ALA A 75 2.61 7.97 -10.45
C ALA A 75 2.48 6.44 -10.31
N ALA A 76 2.44 5.94 -9.07
CA ALA A 76 2.25 4.51 -8.80
C ALA A 76 0.84 4.04 -9.19
N PHE A 77 -0.20 4.80 -8.85
CA PHE A 77 -1.57 4.51 -9.28
C PHE A 77 -1.66 4.43 -10.81
N ASP A 78 -1.04 5.37 -11.52
CA ASP A 78 -1.08 5.39 -12.97
C ASP A 78 -0.29 4.26 -13.62
N SER A 79 0.84 3.88 -13.02
CA SER A 79 1.70 2.81 -13.53
C SER A 79 1.10 1.42 -13.30
N TYR A 80 0.52 1.20 -12.12
CA TYR A 80 0.08 -0.13 -11.70
C TYR A 80 -1.41 -0.41 -11.90
N LYS A 81 -2.23 0.63 -12.12
CA LYS A 81 -3.70 0.53 -12.28
C LYS A 81 -4.35 -0.39 -11.23
N PRO A 82 -4.18 -0.09 -9.93
CA PRO A 82 -4.63 -0.95 -8.84
C PRO A 82 -6.13 -1.23 -8.85
N VAL A 83 -6.49 -2.50 -8.68
CA VAL A 83 -7.88 -3.00 -8.78
C VAL A 83 -8.83 -2.32 -7.78
N LEU A 84 -8.36 -2.01 -6.56
CA LEU A 84 -9.20 -1.55 -5.44
C LEU A 84 -9.09 -0.06 -5.13
N ASN A 85 -8.28 0.71 -5.88
CA ASN A 85 -8.30 2.16 -5.78
C ASN A 85 -9.41 2.69 -6.69
N LEU A 86 -10.60 2.94 -6.11
CA LEU A 86 -11.78 3.39 -6.84
C LEU A 86 -11.70 4.86 -7.33
N LYS A 87 -10.71 5.62 -6.86
CA LYS A 87 -10.47 7.01 -7.24
C LYS A 87 -8.98 7.25 -7.40
N SER A 88 -8.61 8.04 -8.40
CA SER A 88 -7.25 8.53 -8.56
C SER A 88 -6.85 9.39 -7.35
N PRO A 89 -5.59 9.31 -6.89
CA PRO A 89 -5.05 10.23 -5.89
C PRO A 89 -5.15 11.68 -6.40
N PRO A 90 -5.33 12.66 -5.51
CA PRO A 90 -5.31 14.06 -5.92
C PRO A 90 -3.90 14.44 -6.38
N ILE A 91 -3.82 15.13 -7.52
CA ILE A 91 -2.58 15.75 -8.00
C ILE A 91 -2.45 17.07 -7.23
N VAL A 92 -1.82 17.03 -6.06
CA VAL A 92 -1.46 18.21 -5.23
C VAL A 92 0.03 18.44 -5.32
#